data_AF-A0A2S9Q217-F1
#
_entry.id   AF-A0A2S9Q217-F1
#
_cell.length_a   1.000
_cell.length_b   1.000
_cell.length_c   1.000
_cell.angle_alpha   90.00
_cell.angle_beta   90.00
_cell.angle_gamma   90.00
#
_symmetry.space_group_name_H-M   'P 1'
#
loop_
_entity.id
_entity.type
_entity.pdbx_description
1 polymer ?
#
loop_
_entity_poly.entity_id
_entity_poly.type
_entity_poly.pdbx_seq_one_letter_code
_entity_poly.pdbx_strand_id
1 'polypeptide(L)'
;PRTPAPGQTVTARQRALLARADGRRTPAQLARDLGRPAFHTLLDIRRLAAAGLVATPREPAPTAPPTVPGWVADIAADPDIALLRRLRDALEAHL
;
A
#
# COMPACT_ATOMS: atom_id res chain seq x y z
N PRO A 1 -3.31 -18.88 6.90
CA PRO A 1 -4.48 -18.05 7.31
C PRO A 1 -4.98 -18.55 8.67
N ARG A 2 -5.48 -17.69 9.55
CA ARG A 2 -6.08 -18.12 10.83
C ARG A 2 -7.59 -18.33 10.68
N THR A 3 -8.13 -19.29 11.43
CA THR A 3 -9.57 -19.53 11.49
C THR A 3 -10.26 -18.39 12.24
N PRO A 4 -11.36 -17.83 11.72
CA PRO A 4 -12.11 -16.78 12.42
C PRO A 4 -12.69 -17.29 13.75
N ALA A 5 -12.69 -16.42 14.75
CA ALA A 5 -13.28 -16.72 16.05
C ALA A 5 -14.83 -16.73 15.98
N PRO A 6 -15.52 -17.42 16.89
CA PRO A 6 -16.98 -17.36 16.98
C PRO A 6 -17.47 -15.91 17.10
N GLY A 7 -18.38 -15.49 16.22
CA GLY A 7 -18.91 -14.12 16.16
C GLY A 7 -18.18 -13.19 15.16
N GLN A 8 -17.06 -13.62 14.57
CA GLN A 8 -16.31 -12.82 13.61
C GLN A 8 -16.89 -12.99 12.19
N THR A 9 -17.49 -11.95 11.64
CA THR A 9 -18.13 -12.00 10.32
C THR A 9 -17.11 -11.88 9.19
N VAL A 10 -17.08 -12.89 8.31
CA VAL A 10 -16.24 -12.89 7.10
C VAL A 10 -17.13 -12.94 5.86
N THR A 11 -17.04 -11.89 5.04
CA THR A 11 -17.82 -11.78 3.80
C THR A 11 -17.47 -12.90 2.82
N ALA A 12 -18.37 -13.20 1.86
CA ALA A 12 -18.09 -14.20 0.84
C ALA A 12 -16.84 -13.86 0.00
N ARG A 13 -16.64 -12.56 -0.25
CA ARG A 13 -15.46 -12.03 -0.93
C ARG A 13 -14.17 -12.29 -0.14
N GLN A 14 -14.17 -12.06 1.17
CA GLN A 14 -13.01 -12.34 2.02
C GLN A 14 -12.75 -13.83 2.19
N ARG A 15 -13.79 -14.67 2.24
CA ARG A 15 -13.64 -16.15 2.26
C ARG A 15 -12.94 -16.67 1.01
N ALA A 16 -13.31 -16.18 -0.18
CA ALA A 16 -12.63 -16.53 -1.42
C ALA A 16 -11.14 -16.13 -1.42
N LEU A 17 -10.83 -15.00 -0.77
CA LEU A 17 -9.45 -14.55 -0.60
C LEU A 17 -8.67 -15.45 0.36
N LEU A 18 -9.25 -15.79 1.51
CA LEU A 18 -8.64 -16.71 2.48
C LEU A 18 -8.38 -18.09 1.89
N ALA A 19 -9.26 -18.60 1.02
CA ALA A 19 -9.08 -19.87 0.34
C ALA A 19 -7.84 -19.91 -0.59
N ARG A 20 -7.37 -18.75 -1.08
CA ARG A 20 -6.16 -18.63 -1.91
C ARG A 20 -4.96 -18.06 -1.16
N ALA A 21 -5.13 -17.65 0.10
CA ALA A 21 -4.07 -17.06 0.93
C ALA A 21 -3.12 -18.15 1.44
N ASP A 22 -2.25 -18.62 0.56
CA ASP A 22 -1.20 -19.62 0.82
C ASP A 22 0.03 -19.04 1.54
N GLY A 23 0.08 -17.73 1.76
CA GLY A 23 1.20 -17.02 2.38
C GLY A 23 2.40 -16.80 1.46
N ARG A 24 2.33 -17.26 0.20
CA ARG A 24 3.39 -17.04 -0.80
C ARG A 24 3.00 -15.99 -1.84
N ARG A 25 1.72 -15.86 -2.15
CA ARG A 25 1.24 -14.90 -3.15
C ARG A 25 1.18 -13.49 -2.59
N THR A 26 1.63 -12.54 -3.39
CA THR A 26 1.44 -11.12 -3.12
C THR A 26 -0.03 -10.74 -3.30
N PRO A 27 -0.49 -9.65 -2.66
CA PRO A 27 -1.84 -9.12 -2.87
C PRO A 27 -2.20 -8.90 -4.34
N ALA A 28 -1.24 -8.44 -5.15
CA ALA A 28 -1.44 -8.22 -6.58
C ALA A 28 -1.62 -9.53 -7.35
N GLN A 29 -0.87 -10.59 -6.99
CA GLN A 29 -1.05 -11.93 -7.56
C GLN A 29 -2.43 -12.49 -7.20
N LEU A 30 -2.84 -12.37 -5.94
CA LEU A 30 -4.18 -12.78 -5.49
C LEU A 30 -5.29 -12.03 -6.26
N ALA A 31 -5.10 -10.73 -6.51
CA ALA A 31 -6.06 -9.94 -7.27
C ALA A 31 -6.22 -10.45 -8.71
N ARG A 32 -5.10 -10.74 -9.40
CA ARG A 32 -5.13 -11.33 -10.75
C ARG A 32 -5.79 -12.70 -10.77
N ASP A 33 -5.42 -13.58 -9.83
CA ASP A 33 -5.96 -14.93 -9.74
C ASP A 33 -7.47 -14.97 -9.47
N LEU A 34 -7.97 -13.96 -8.77
CA LEU A 34 -9.39 -13.79 -8.46
C LEU A 34 -10.16 -13.00 -9.54
N GLY A 35 -9.47 -12.48 -10.56
CA GLY A 35 -10.08 -11.61 -11.60
C GLY A 35 -10.62 -10.29 -11.04
N ARG A 36 -9.93 -9.69 -10.06
CA ARG A 36 -10.41 -8.53 -9.30
C ARG A 36 -9.43 -7.35 -9.32
N PRO A 37 -9.94 -6.10 -9.18
CA PRO A 37 -9.08 -4.93 -9.04
C PRO A 37 -8.16 -5.04 -7.81
N ALA A 38 -6.87 -4.72 -7.99
CA ALA A 38 -5.86 -4.85 -6.95
C ALA A 38 -6.14 -4.01 -5.70
N PHE A 39 -6.70 -2.81 -5.86
CA PHE A 39 -7.01 -1.91 -4.75
C PHE A 39 -8.01 -2.53 -3.77
N HIS A 40 -9.12 -3.11 -4.27
CA HIS A 40 -10.12 -3.72 -3.40
C HIS A 40 -9.58 -4.96 -2.69
N THR A 41 -8.79 -5.77 -3.40
CA THR A 41 -8.09 -6.92 -2.81
C THR A 41 -7.15 -6.48 -1.68
N LEU A 42 -6.41 -5.39 -1.85
CA LEU A 42 -5.54 -4.81 -0.82
C LEU A 42 -6.34 -4.35 0.41
N LEU A 43 -7.47 -3.66 0.19
CA LEU A 43 -8.31 -3.20 1.30
C LEU A 43 -8.89 -4.37 2.09
N ASP A 44 -9.35 -5.43 1.42
CA ASP A 44 -9.84 -6.65 2.07
C ASP A 44 -8.75 -7.34 2.87
N ILE A 45 -7.53 -7.45 2.31
CA ILE A 45 -6.38 -8.02 3.01
C ILE A 45 -6.04 -7.18 4.24
N ARG A 46 -6.05 -5.85 4.14
CA ARG A 46 -5.79 -4.96 5.29
C ARG A 46 -6.85 -5.13 6.38
N ARG A 47 -8.12 -5.27 6.02
CA ARG A 47 -9.21 -5.57 6.97
C ARG A 47 -9.04 -6.95 7.63
N LEU A 48 -8.68 -7.96 6.85
CA LEU A 48 -8.40 -9.31 7.36
C LEU A 48 -7.17 -9.34 8.27
N ALA A 49 -6.16 -8.52 7.99
CA ALA A 49 -4.97 -8.38 8.82
C ALA A 49 -5.29 -7.69 10.15
N ALA A 50 -6.07 -6.60 10.12
CA ALA A 50 -6.58 -5.94 11.33
C ALA A 50 -7.44 -6.88 12.20
N ALA A 51 -8.16 -7.80 11.55
CA ALA A 51 -8.94 -8.86 12.19
C ALA A 51 -8.11 -10.05 12.68
N GLY A 52 -6.79 -10.06 12.46
CA GLY A 52 -5.87 -11.15 12.85
C GLY A 52 -5.95 -12.42 11.99
N LEU A 53 -6.74 -12.41 10.91
CA LEU A 53 -7.01 -13.57 10.05
C LEU A 53 -5.91 -13.82 9.01
N VAL A 54 -5.18 -12.77 8.64
CA VAL A 54 -4.04 -12.82 7.71
C VAL A 54 -2.83 -12.17 8.38
N ALA A 55 -1.68 -12.85 8.32
CA ALA A 55 -0.42 -12.23 8.68
C ALA A 55 0.08 -11.44 7.47
N THR A 56 0.18 -10.11 7.61
CA THR A 56 0.92 -9.28 6.66
C THR A 56 2.33 -9.11 7.23
N PRO A 57 3.39 -9.49 6.48
CA PRO A 57 4.75 -9.16 6.86
C PRO A 57 4.82 -7.68 7.20
N ARG A 58 5.46 -7.33 8.31
CA ARG A 58 5.72 -5.92 8.62
C ARG A 58 6.53 -5.38 7.45
N GLU A 59 6.06 -4.28 6.86
CA GLU A 59 6.78 -3.65 5.77
C GLU A 59 8.21 -3.40 6.26
N PRO A 60 9.24 -3.94 5.56
CA PRO A 60 10.60 -3.68 5.96
C PRO A 60 10.78 -2.17 6.02
N ALA A 61 11.52 -1.69 7.03
CA ALA A 61 11.83 -0.28 7.15
C ALA A 61 12.27 0.24 5.76
N PRO A 62 11.79 1.41 5.33
CA PRO A 62 12.06 1.91 4.00
C PRO A 62 13.55 1.79 3.75
N THR A 63 13.91 0.93 2.79
CA THR A 63 15.28 0.81 2.34
C THR A 63 15.68 2.18 1.82
N ALA A 64 16.93 2.58 2.05
CA ALA A 64 17.45 3.89 1.64
C ALA A 64 16.87 4.29 0.26
N PRO A 65 16.45 5.56 0.09
CA PRO A 65 15.79 5.99 -1.13
C PRO A 65 16.59 5.51 -2.34
N PRO A 66 15.93 5.01 -3.39
CA PRO A 66 16.63 4.51 -4.56
C PRO A 66 17.60 5.59 -5.04
N THR A 67 18.84 5.19 -5.36
CA THR A 67 19.81 6.10 -5.96
C THR A 67 19.21 6.62 -7.27
N VAL A 68 18.70 7.85 -7.24
CA VAL A 68 18.20 8.50 -8.43
C VAL A 68 19.39 8.95 -9.27
N PRO A 69 19.28 8.92 -10.61
CA PRO A 69 20.30 9.51 -11.47
C PRO A 69 20.58 10.96 -11.10
N GLY A 70 21.84 11.40 -11.21
CA GLY A 70 22.27 12.75 -10.80
C GLY A 70 21.43 13.87 -11.40
N TRP A 71 21.00 13.73 -12.66
CA TRP A 71 20.14 14.73 -13.33
C TRP A 71 18.80 14.95 -12.62
N VAL A 72 18.26 13.95 -11.91
CA VAL A 72 17.03 14.08 -11.12
C VAL A 72 17.28 14.95 -9.88
N ALA A 73 18.45 14.81 -9.25
CA ALA A 73 18.86 15.65 -8.15
C ALA A 73 19.16 17.07 -8.61
N ASP A 74 19.75 17.24 -9.80
CA ASP A 74 20.03 18.53 -10.41
C ASP A 74 18.73 19.30 -10.71
N ILE A 75 17.71 18.63 -11.26
CA ILE A 75 16.37 19.23 -11.44
C ILE A 75 15.79 19.65 -10.09
N ALA A 76 15.89 18.82 -9.06
CA ALA A 76 15.37 19.18 -7.74
C ALA A 76 16.11 20.37 -7.08
N ALA A 77 17.38 20.58 -7.47
CA ALA A 77 18.20 21.72 -7.07
C ALA A 77 18.03 22.95 -7.99
N ASP A 78 17.19 22.85 -9.03
CA ASP A 78 16.95 23.93 -9.98
C ASP A 78 16.36 25.17 -9.27
N PRO A 79 16.93 26.37 -9.50
CA PRO A 79 16.44 27.61 -8.89
C PRO A 79 14.96 27.88 -9.15
N ASP A 80 14.42 27.46 -10.29
CA ASP A 80 13.00 27.66 -10.63
C ASP A 80 12.11 26.77 -9.75
N ILE A 81 12.54 25.54 -9.45
CA ILE A 81 11.82 24.67 -8.50
C ILE A 81 11.85 25.25 -7.09
N ALA A 82 12.98 25.84 -6.67
CA ALA A 82 13.07 26.52 -5.38
C ALA A 82 12.09 27.71 -5.28
N LEU A 83 11.96 28.50 -6.36
CA LEU A 83 11.01 29.60 -6.44
C LEU A 83 9.57 29.10 -6.36
N LEU A 84 9.21 28.05 -7.09
CA LEU A 84 7.86 27.47 -7.07
C LEU A 84 7.48 26.94 -5.69
N ARG A 85 8.42 26.28 -4.99
CA ARG A 85 8.19 25.83 -3.61
C ARG A 85 7.94 27.00 -2.68
N ARG A 86 8.75 28.06 -2.76
CA ARG A 86 8.56 29.27 -1.95
C ARG A 86 7.22 29.95 -2.24
N LEU A 87 6.79 29.99 -3.50
CA LEU A 87 5.50 30.56 -3.89
C LEU A 87 4.34 29.77 -3.28
N ARG A 88 4.38 28.44 -3.38
CA ARG A 88 3.38 27.57 -2.75
C ARG A 88 3.33 27.78 -1.24
N ASP A 89 4.49 27.74 -0.58
CA ASP A 89 4.56 27.89 0.88
C ASP A 89 4.01 29.26 1.32
N ALA A 90 4.24 30.32 0.53
CA ALA A 90 3.65 31.64 0.78
C ALA A 90 2.12 31.67 0.60
N LEU A 91 1.59 30.94 -0.40
CA LEU A 91 0.15 30.82 -0.63
C LEU A 91 -0.54 30.01 0.48
N GLU A 92 0.07 28.91 0.92
CA GLU A 92 -0.45 28.07 2.02
C GLU A 92 -0.47 28.83 3.35
N ALA A 93 0.47 29.73 3.59
CA ALA A 93 0.50 30.57 4.79
C ALA A 93 -0.61 31.66 4.82
N HIS A 94 -1.27 31.91 3.69
CA HIS A 94 -2.35 32.91 3.57
C HIS A 94 -3.76 32.28 3.51
N LEU A 95 -3.89 30.96 3.69
CA LEU A 95 -5.16 30.23 3.85
C LEU A 95 -5.47 29.98 5.33
#